data_AF-A0A8T5UEI2-F1
#
_entry.id   AF-A0A8T5UEI2-F1
#
_cell.length_a   1.000
_cell.length_b   1.000
_cell.length_c   1.000
_cell.angle_alpha   90.00
_cell.angle_beta   90.00
_cell.angle_gamma   90.00
#
_symmetry.space_group_name_H-M   'P 1'
#
loop_
_entity.id
_entity.type
_entity.pdbx_description
1 polymer ?
#
loop_
_entity_poly.entity_id
_entity_poly.type
_entity_poly.pdbx_seq_one_letter_code
_entity_poly.pdbx_strand_id
1 'polypeptide(L)'
;MDFFLAHLRETLEAINKLIDNKVSRVDTKKIRRCNHIKSSDRSKINFIWRSLEYLKVEGILEINGSYHPKTYNIKTKQKLDVDEIIFNIEKKRSIL
;
A
#
# COMPACT_ATOMS: atom_id res chain seq x y z
N MET A 1 8.42 -7.38 -15.78
CA MET A 1 8.13 -6.78 -14.47
C MET A 1 6.85 -7.40 -13.94
N ASP A 2 6.85 -7.91 -12.71
CA ASP A 2 5.63 -8.47 -12.12
C ASP A 2 4.59 -7.36 -11.92
N PHE A 3 3.41 -7.53 -12.53
CA PHE A 3 2.34 -6.53 -12.55
C PHE A 3 1.82 -6.18 -11.15
N PHE A 4 1.82 -7.16 -10.23
CA PHE A 4 1.46 -6.90 -8.84
C PHE A 4 2.53 -6.08 -8.12
N LEU A 5 3.82 -6.39 -8.33
CA LEU A 5 4.92 -5.64 -7.71
C LEU A 5 4.95 -4.17 -8.16
N ALA A 6 4.64 -3.89 -9.42
CA ALA A 6 4.52 -2.52 -9.91
C ALA A 6 3.47 -1.72 -9.14
N HIS A 7 2.26 -2.28 -8.97
CA HIS A 7 1.20 -1.61 -8.22
C HIS A 7 1.45 -1.55 -6.71
N LEU A 8 2.14 -2.55 -6.16
CA LEU A 8 2.56 -2.52 -4.76
C LEU A 8 3.57 -1.39 -4.53
N ARG A 9 4.53 -1.22 -5.44
CA ARG A 9 5.50 -0.13 -5.42
C ARG A 9 4.80 1.24 -5.44
N GLU A 10 3.88 1.45 -6.39
CA GLU A 10 3.06 2.68 -6.46
C GLU A 10 2.27 2.94 -5.17
N THR A 11 1.83 1.87 -4.49
CA THR A 11 1.11 1.97 -3.21
C THR A 11 2.04 2.37 -2.07
N LEU A 12 3.24 1.78 -1.99
CA LEU A 12 4.26 2.12 -0.99
C LEU A 12 4.75 3.57 -1.14
N GLU A 13 4.98 4.02 -2.37
CA GLU A 13 5.35 5.42 -2.66
C GLU A 13 4.24 6.39 -2.25
N ALA A 14 2.97 6.04 -2.49
CA ALA A 14 1.84 6.82 -2.01
C ALA A 14 1.76 6.85 -0.48
N ILE A 15 2.08 5.76 0.21
CA ILE A 15 2.19 5.74 1.68
C ILE A 15 3.31 6.68 2.15
N ASN A 16 4.49 6.67 1.50
CA ASN A 16 5.57 7.61 1.83
C ASN A 16 5.13 9.08 1.66
N LYS A 17 4.39 9.41 0.60
CA LYS A 17 3.78 10.75 0.44
C LYS A 17 2.81 11.07 1.57
N LEU A 18 2.05 10.11 2.08
CA LEU A 18 1.16 10.33 3.23
C LEU A 18 1.97 10.56 4.52
N ILE A 19 3.05 9.82 4.74
CA ILE A 19 3.97 10.01 5.87
C ILE A 19 4.60 11.41 5.84
N ASP A 20 5.06 11.87 4.67
CA ASP A 20 5.60 13.22 4.48
C ASP A 20 4.59 14.32 4.87
N ASN A 21 3.30 14.05 4.64
CA ASN A 21 2.20 14.94 5.03
C ASN A 21 1.68 14.70 6.46
N LYS A 22 2.43 13.96 7.30
CA LYS A 22 2.08 13.63 8.69
C LYS A 22 0.74 12.89 8.83
N VAL A 23 0.33 12.14 7.80
CA VAL A 23 -0.88 11.32 7.80
C VAL A 23 -0.54 9.93 8.31
N SER A 24 -1.13 9.53 9.44
CA SER A 24 -0.90 8.21 10.06
C SER A 24 -1.90 7.12 9.61
N ARG A 25 -2.93 7.49 8.85
CA ARG A 25 -4.04 6.60 8.46
C ARG A 25 -4.23 6.55 6.96
N VAL A 26 -4.28 5.36 6.41
CA VAL A 26 -4.42 5.10 4.98
C VAL A 26 -5.65 4.25 4.65
N ASP A 27 -6.22 4.48 3.48
CA ASP A 27 -7.29 3.69 2.90
C ASP A 27 -7.16 3.73 1.37
N THR A 28 -7.94 2.88 0.68
CA THR A 28 -7.92 2.80 -0.79
C THR A 28 -8.20 4.15 -1.45
N LYS A 29 -9.07 4.98 -0.85
CA LYS A 29 -9.46 6.29 -1.41
C LYS A 29 -8.31 7.29 -1.34
N LYS A 30 -7.52 7.28 -0.26
CA LYS A 30 -6.33 8.13 -0.09
C LYS A 30 -5.24 7.76 -1.10
N ILE A 31 -4.89 6.47 -1.21
CA ILE A 31 -3.90 6.02 -2.19
C ILE A 31 -4.34 6.38 -3.62
N ARG A 32 -5.62 6.12 -3.95
CA ARG A 32 -6.19 6.50 -5.25
C ARG A 32 -6.01 7.99 -5.55
N ARG A 33 -6.24 8.86 -4.55
CA ARG A 33 -6.08 10.32 -4.69
C ARG A 33 -4.61 10.70 -4.84
N CYS A 34 -3.70 10.12 -4.05
CA CYS A 34 -2.26 10.34 -4.17
C CYS A 34 -1.71 9.99 -5.55
N ASN A 35 -2.29 8.96 -6.19
CA ASN A 35 -1.86 8.48 -7.52
C ASN A 35 -2.72 9.02 -8.67
N HIS A 36 -3.63 9.98 -8.42
CA HIS A 36 -4.51 10.58 -9.42
C HIS A 36 -5.33 9.57 -10.25
N ILE A 37 -5.69 8.43 -9.66
CA ILE A 37 -6.43 7.36 -10.33
C ILE A 37 -7.93 7.72 -10.38
N LYS A 38 -8.55 7.63 -11.57
CA LYS A 38 -9.99 7.89 -11.74
C LYS A 38 -10.82 6.88 -10.94
N SER A 39 -11.96 7.28 -10.39
CA SER A 39 -12.87 6.39 -9.66
C SER A 39 -13.46 5.28 -10.55
N SER A 40 -13.51 5.50 -11.86
CA SER A 40 -13.94 4.53 -12.87
C SER A 40 -12.89 3.45 -13.15
N ASP A 41 -11.62 3.65 -12.76
CA ASP A 41 -10.56 2.65 -12.93
C ASP A 41 -10.63 1.59 -11.83
N ARG A 42 -11.61 0.68 -11.99
CA ARG A 42 -11.89 -0.38 -11.02
C ARG A 42 -10.74 -1.36 -10.89
N SER A 43 -9.95 -1.56 -11.95
CA SER A 43 -8.78 -2.43 -11.94
C SER A 43 -7.71 -1.90 -10.99
N LYS A 44 -7.25 -0.65 -11.18
CA LYS A 44 -6.24 -0.05 -10.30
C LYS A 44 -6.73 0.07 -8.86
N ILE A 45 -8.01 0.37 -8.64
CA ILE A 45 -8.61 0.38 -7.30
C ILE A 45 -8.52 -0.99 -6.63
N ASN A 46 -8.77 -2.07 -7.38
CA ASN A 46 -8.63 -3.43 -6.88
C ASN A 46 -7.18 -3.77 -6.54
N PHE A 47 -6.20 -3.33 -7.36
CA PHE A 47 -4.78 -3.52 -7.04
C PHE A 47 -4.37 -2.79 -5.77
N ILE A 48 -4.79 -1.53 -5.58
CA ILE A 48 -4.56 -0.80 -4.32
C ILE A 48 -5.12 -1.58 -3.13
N TRP A 49 -6.36 -2.08 -3.24
CA TRP A 49 -6.96 -2.87 -2.17
C TRP A 49 -6.16 -4.12 -1.84
N ARG A 50 -5.73 -4.88 -2.85
CA ARG A 50 -4.86 -6.06 -2.69
C ARG A 50 -3.52 -5.70 -2.07
N SER A 51 -2.90 -4.60 -2.48
CA SER A 51 -1.64 -4.12 -1.92
C SER A 51 -1.77 -3.72 -0.45
N LEU A 52 -2.83 -2.99 -0.06
CA LEU A 52 -3.06 -2.65 1.34
C LEU A 52 -3.29 -3.89 2.21
N GLU A 53 -4.07 -4.86 1.72
CA GLU A 53 -4.28 -6.12 2.44
C GLU A 53 -2.98 -6.92 2.57
N TYR A 54 -2.15 -6.95 1.53
CA TYR A 54 -0.84 -7.59 1.55
C TYR A 54 0.10 -6.93 2.57
N LEU A 55 0.20 -5.60 2.57
CA LEU A 55 1.02 -4.85 3.53
C LEU A 55 0.55 -5.02 4.98
N LYS A 56 -0.74 -5.28 5.20
CA LYS A 56 -1.27 -5.69 6.51
C LYS A 56 -0.73 -7.06 6.93
N VAL A 57 -0.74 -8.03 6.01
CA VAL A 57 -0.20 -9.38 6.27
C VAL A 57 1.30 -9.34 6.55
N GLU A 58 2.06 -8.52 5.82
CA GLU A 58 3.49 -8.28 6.08
C GLU A 58 3.76 -7.45 7.34
N GLY A 59 2.72 -7.03 8.06
CA GLY A 59 2.84 -6.32 9.34
C GLY A 59 3.25 -4.85 9.23
N ILE A 60 3.34 -4.29 8.02
CA ILE A 60 3.66 -2.88 7.74
C ILE A 60 2.46 -1.98 8.09
N LEU A 61 1.26 -2.47 7.81
CA LEU A 61 0.00 -1.82 8.14
C LEU A 61 -0.74 -2.59 9.24
N GLU A 62 -1.56 -1.88 10.00
CA GLU A 62 -2.45 -2.46 11.00
C GLU A 62 -3.89 -2.03 10.75
N ILE A 63 -4.86 -2.93 10.97
CA ILE A 63 -6.26 -2.58 10.75
C ILE A 63 -6.71 -1.55 11.80
N ASN A 64 -7.35 -0.48 11.36
CA ASN A 64 -7.87 0.56 12.23
C ASN A 64 -9.39 0.37 12.43
N GLY A 65 -9.74 -0.54 13.34
CA GLY A 65 -11.13 -0.90 13.66
C GLY A 65 -11.82 -1.77 12.60
N SER A 66 -13.13 -1.98 12.76
CA SER A 66 -13.97 -2.85 11.91
C SER A 66 -14.77 -2.11 10.82
N TYR A 67 -14.34 -0.89 10.45
CA TYR A 67 -15.13 -0.02 9.58
C TYR A 67 -15.07 -0.40 8.09
N HIS A 68 -16.18 -0.14 7.39
CA HIS A 68 -16.27 -0.15 5.93
C HIS A 68 -16.36 1.28 5.40
N PRO A 69 -15.45 1.70 4.49
CA PRO A 69 -14.33 0.95 3.93
C PRO A 69 -13.20 0.70 4.93
N LYS A 70 -12.43 -0.40 4.73
CA LYS A 70 -11.28 -0.75 5.57
C LYS A 70 -10.29 0.41 5.61
N THR A 71 -9.89 0.78 6.83
CA THR A 71 -8.82 1.76 7.08
C THR A 71 -7.68 1.10 7.82
N TYR A 72 -6.47 1.58 7.58
CA TYR A 72 -5.26 1.04 8.19
C TYR A 72 -4.45 2.15 8.86
N ASN A 73 -3.83 1.82 9.99
CA ASN A 73 -2.78 2.61 10.62
C ASN A 73 -1.43 2.25 9.97
N ILE A 74 -0.64 3.28 9.66
CA ILE A 74 0.75 3.11 9.24
C ILE A 74 1.58 2.95 10.52
N LYS A 75 2.25 1.81 10.70
CA LYS A 75 2.94 1.52 11.96
C LYS A 75 4.16 2.39 12.22
N THR A 76 4.81 2.85 11.16
CA THR A 76 6.02 3.69 11.26
C THR A 76 5.72 5.14 10.89
N LYS A 77 6.46 6.06 11.51
CA LYS A 77 6.50 7.48 11.12
C LYS A 77 7.65 7.77 10.15
N GLN A 78 8.54 6.81 9.93
CA GLN A 78 9.67 6.93 9.02
C GLN A 78 9.27 6.45 7.63
N LYS A 79 9.94 6.98 6.60
CA LYS A 79 9.74 6.51 5.23
C LYS A 79 10.05 5.02 5.13
N LEU A 80 9.23 4.33 4.38
CA LEU A 80 9.44 2.95 3.97
C LEU A 80 10.54 2.92 2.92
N ASP A 81 11.51 2.03 3.08
CA ASP A 81 12.45 1.67 2.01
C ASP A 81 11.70 0.81 0.99
N VAL A 82 11.24 1.46 -0.08
CA VAL A 82 10.41 0.80 -1.11
C VAL A 82 11.20 -0.28 -1.83
N ASP A 83 12.47 -0.02 -2.13
CA ASP A 83 13.31 -0.96 -2.88
C ASP A 83 13.63 -2.19 -2.06
N GLU A 84 13.98 -2.02 -0.78
CA GLU A 84 14.22 -3.12 0.14
C GLU A 84 12.95 -3.98 0.33
N ILE A 85 11.79 -3.35 0.52
CA ILE A 85 10.52 -4.07 0.70
C ILE A 85 10.20 -4.89 -0.56
N ILE A 86 10.28 -4.29 -1.75
CA ILE A 86 9.99 -4.98 -3.01
C ILE A 86 10.96 -6.14 -3.22
N PHE A 87 12.26 -5.92 -3.00
CA PHE A 87 13.29 -6.95 -3.11
C PHE A 87 13.01 -8.14 -2.17
N ASN A 88 12.68 -7.87 -0.91
CA ASN A 88 12.36 -8.91 0.07
C ASN A 88 11.13 -9.73 -0.33
N ILE A 89 10.11 -9.09 -0.90
CA ILE A 89 8.89 -9.75 -1.36
C ILE A 89 9.17 -10.62 -2.59
N GLU A 90 9.93 -10.09 -3.55
CA GLU A 90 10.33 -10.83 -4.75
C GLU A 90 11.11 -12.09 -4.36
N LYS A 91 12.09 -11.95 -3.45
CA LYS A 91 12.86 -13.08 -2.90
C LYS A 91 11.98 -14.12 -2.22
N LYS A 92 11.01 -13.71 -1.38
CA LYS A 92 10.06 -14.64 -0.73
C LYS A 92 9.26 -15.45 -1.76
N ARG A 93 8.90 -14.84 -2.89
CA ARG A 93 8.12 -15.48 -3.95
C ARG A 93 8.95 -16.42 -4.82
N SER A 94 10.25 -16.17 -4.99
CA SER A 94 11.14 -17.07 -5.73
C SER A 94 11.54 -18.34 -4.97
N ILE A 95 11.26 -18.41 -3.67
CA ILE A 95 11.58 -19.56 -2.80
C ILE A 95 10.38 -20.53 -2.68
N LEU A 96 9.18 -20.12 -3.15
CA LEU A 96 7.96 -20.92 -3.23
C LEU A 96 7.78 -21.51 -4.63
#